data_AF-A0A7S0PU37-F1
#
_entry.id   AF-A0A7S0PU37-F1
#
_cell.length_a   1.000
_cell.length_b   1.000
_cell.length_c   1.000
_cell.angle_alpha   90.00
_cell.angle_beta   90.00
_cell.angle_gamma   90.00
#
_symmetry.space_group_name_H-M   'P 1'
#
loop_
_entity.id
_entity.type
_entity.pdbx_description
1 polymer ?
#
loop_
_entity_poly.entity_id
_entity_poly.type
_entity_poly.pdbx_seq_one_letter_code
_entity_poly.pdbx_strand_id
1 'polypeptide(L)'
;KLTRTIMEWKPNLDETGVHLENRLEGWILPWLQYLDHRSIVPTILSDVAKRVKSALSFSKRKVSNDNVFFNICIETLQPWSRILKNETLQHLTSTFVTPRLGRCLSRLTIDRNFEKIRWDTVNITFRLCALGLLSNKEFLGLIEGELLSNWTEVMHTWLSSIGTTDHTQVTKYYLKWKTHIFHSDAGETTSKVPNSPYQLLQDDEMICRIFYGCLLMIQAVIQPGKYSLQSLCPVHFGYSVVVARRMKESRARAEETLQKMEYDTVGKGTGSGGFIYASEKKGENVTFREVVEEFAREKDISFRPRLGSNATKNGKQVFLFGDLPIYLESNVVYVLRVGEWLPTALDKLVSST
;
A
#
# COMPACT_ATOMS: atom_id res chain seq x y z
N LYS A 1 -23.86 -26.64 -4.80
CA LYS A 1 -22.95 -27.64 -4.17
C LYS A 1 -21.61 -27.01 -3.81
N LEU A 2 -20.85 -26.46 -4.77
CA LEU A 2 -19.56 -25.80 -4.53
C LEU A 2 -19.59 -24.76 -3.40
N THR A 3 -20.55 -23.83 -3.40
CA THR A 3 -20.71 -22.80 -2.35
C THR A 3 -20.90 -23.40 -0.96
N ARG A 4 -21.63 -24.52 -0.86
CA ARG A 4 -21.85 -25.24 0.41
C ARG A 4 -20.55 -25.87 0.91
N THR A 5 -19.78 -26.52 0.02
CA THR A 5 -18.47 -27.10 0.35
C THR A 5 -17.47 -26.03 0.81
N ILE A 6 -17.46 -24.85 0.18
CA ILE A 6 -16.63 -23.71 0.61
C ILE A 6 -17.04 -23.25 2.02
N MET A 7 -18.34 -23.25 2.33
CA MET A 7 -18.84 -22.87 3.66
C MET A 7 -18.54 -23.91 4.74
N GLU A 8 -18.49 -25.20 4.38
CA GLU A 8 -18.18 -26.30 5.30
C GLU A 8 -16.67 -26.49 5.51
N TRP A 9 -15.83 -25.95 4.60
CA TRP A 9 -14.38 -26.06 4.68
C TRP A 9 -13.81 -25.42 5.96
N LYS A 10 -12.90 -26.16 6.58
CA LYS A 10 -12.12 -25.75 7.76
C LYS A 10 -10.63 -25.97 7.49
N PRO A 11 -9.77 -25.01 7.88
CA PRO A 11 -8.32 -25.19 7.74
C PRO A 11 -7.85 -26.29 8.70
N ASN A 12 -7.04 -27.22 8.18
CA ASN A 12 -6.29 -28.18 8.99
C ASN A 12 -4.81 -28.16 8.58
N LEU A 13 -3.92 -28.48 9.51
CA LEU A 13 -2.51 -28.67 9.20
C LEU A 13 -2.27 -30.15 8.86
N ASP A 14 -1.31 -30.38 7.98
CA ASP A 14 -0.80 -31.72 7.67
C ASP A 14 -0.18 -32.38 8.92
N GLU A 15 0.02 -33.70 8.88
CA GLU A 15 0.65 -34.47 9.96
C GLU A 15 2.01 -33.90 10.35
N THR A 16 2.71 -33.28 9.39
CA THR A 16 3.99 -32.61 9.58
C THR A 16 3.88 -31.22 10.21
N GLY A 17 2.70 -30.59 10.19
CA GLY A 17 2.46 -29.23 10.66
C GLY A 17 3.05 -28.13 9.78
N VAL A 18 3.60 -28.49 8.60
CA VAL A 18 4.32 -27.56 7.70
C VAL A 18 3.41 -26.95 6.63
N HIS A 19 2.38 -27.67 6.22
CA HIS A 19 1.47 -27.27 5.15
C HIS A 19 0.01 -27.30 5.61
N LEU A 20 -0.85 -26.54 4.92
CA LEU A 20 -2.30 -26.67 5.07
C LEU A 20 -2.79 -27.86 4.24
N GLU A 21 -3.58 -28.74 4.86
CA GLU A 21 -4.32 -29.79 4.18
C GLU A 21 -5.53 -29.24 3.41
N ASN A 22 -5.97 -29.98 2.38
CA ASN A 22 -7.21 -29.72 1.65
C ASN A 22 -7.35 -28.28 1.14
N ARG A 23 -6.27 -27.78 0.57
CA ARG A 23 -6.13 -26.41 0.05
C ARG A 23 -7.25 -26.02 -0.91
N LEU A 24 -7.82 -24.84 -0.70
CA LEU A 24 -8.96 -24.32 -1.47
C LEU A 24 -8.63 -24.15 -2.96
N GLU A 25 -7.40 -23.76 -3.27
CA GLU A 25 -6.97 -23.52 -4.64
C GLU A 25 -7.01 -24.78 -5.51
N GLY A 26 -6.75 -25.96 -4.93
CA GLY A 26 -6.61 -27.21 -5.66
C GLY A 26 -7.92 -27.69 -6.32
N TRP A 27 -9.06 -27.31 -5.76
CA TRP A 27 -10.38 -27.73 -6.25
C TRP A 27 -11.29 -26.56 -6.65
N ILE A 28 -10.87 -25.31 -6.45
CA ILE A 28 -11.63 -24.13 -6.91
C ILE A 28 -11.04 -23.54 -8.19
N LEU A 29 -9.71 -23.40 -8.28
CA LEU A 29 -9.08 -22.74 -9.41
C LEU A 29 -9.33 -23.44 -10.76
N PRO A 30 -9.23 -24.78 -10.88
CA PRO A 30 -9.47 -25.46 -12.15
C PRO A 30 -10.90 -25.33 -12.66
N TRP A 31 -11.86 -25.12 -11.73
CA TRP A 31 -13.28 -25.05 -12.06
C TRP A 31 -13.76 -23.63 -12.31
N LEU A 32 -12.99 -22.62 -11.90
CA LEU A 32 -13.37 -21.21 -12.01
C LEU A 32 -13.60 -20.78 -13.46
N GLN A 33 -12.82 -21.32 -14.40
CA GLN A 33 -12.95 -21.03 -15.83
C GLN A 33 -14.26 -21.53 -16.46
N TYR A 34 -14.97 -22.45 -15.81
CA TYR A 34 -16.23 -23.02 -16.29
C TYR A 34 -17.45 -22.39 -15.61
N LEU A 35 -17.26 -21.47 -14.66
CA LEU A 35 -18.32 -20.79 -13.93
C LEU A 35 -18.65 -19.45 -14.63
N ASP A 36 -19.24 -19.50 -15.81
CA ASP A 36 -19.49 -18.33 -16.69
C ASP A 36 -20.55 -17.33 -16.19
N HIS A 37 -21.17 -17.58 -15.04
CA HIS A 37 -22.19 -16.66 -14.52
C HIS A 37 -21.54 -15.47 -13.79
N ARG A 38 -21.50 -14.32 -14.48
CA ARG A 38 -20.99 -13.01 -14.03
C ARG A 38 -21.46 -12.57 -12.64
N SER A 39 -22.62 -13.05 -12.16
CA SER A 39 -23.19 -12.76 -10.84
C SER A 39 -22.76 -13.71 -9.72
N ILE A 40 -22.33 -14.94 -10.05
CA ILE A 40 -22.00 -15.98 -9.06
C ILE A 40 -20.52 -15.89 -8.65
N VAL A 41 -19.64 -15.56 -9.61
CA VAL A 41 -18.20 -15.46 -9.39
C VAL A 41 -17.84 -14.48 -8.25
N PRO A 42 -18.38 -13.24 -8.18
CA PRO A 42 -18.05 -12.31 -7.09
C PRO A 42 -18.43 -12.83 -5.71
N THR A 43 -19.58 -13.51 -5.60
CA THR A 43 -20.06 -14.11 -4.34
C THR A 43 -19.14 -15.22 -3.87
N ILE A 44 -18.74 -16.11 -4.79
CA ILE A 44 -17.79 -17.19 -4.50
C ILE A 44 -16.43 -16.62 -4.08
N LEU A 45 -15.92 -15.61 -4.78
CA LEU A 45 -14.64 -14.98 -4.44
C LEU A 45 -14.67 -14.29 -3.07
N SER A 46 -15.79 -13.65 -2.71
CA SER A 46 -16.00 -13.11 -1.36
C SER A 46 -15.96 -14.21 -0.31
N ASP A 47 -16.63 -15.34 -0.55
CA ASP A 47 -16.65 -16.46 0.39
C ASP A 47 -15.28 -17.14 0.52
N VAL A 48 -14.56 -17.29 -0.60
CA VAL A 48 -13.17 -17.75 -0.60
C VAL A 48 -12.29 -16.80 0.20
N ALA A 49 -12.39 -15.47 0.00
CA ALA A 49 -11.61 -14.50 0.75
C ALA A 49 -11.86 -14.60 2.27
N LYS A 50 -13.11 -14.84 2.69
CA LYS A 50 -13.44 -15.11 4.10
C LYS A 50 -12.78 -16.38 4.61
N ARG A 51 -12.72 -17.44 3.80
CA ARG A 51 -12.07 -18.71 4.17
C ARG A 51 -10.56 -18.62 4.20
N VAL A 52 -9.94 -17.92 3.26
CA VAL A 52 -8.50 -17.57 3.29
C VAL A 52 -8.19 -16.78 4.55
N LYS A 53 -8.99 -15.77 4.90
CA LYS A 53 -8.87 -15.04 6.17
C LYS A 53 -8.97 -15.97 7.38
N SER A 54 -9.91 -16.91 7.38
CA SER A 54 -10.06 -17.90 8.43
C SER A 54 -8.83 -18.82 8.53
N ALA A 55 -8.26 -19.23 7.40
CA ALA A 55 -7.04 -20.04 7.34
C ALA A 55 -5.85 -19.29 7.95
N LEU A 56 -5.62 -18.04 7.54
CA LEU A 56 -4.56 -17.20 8.10
C LEU A 56 -4.74 -16.98 9.61
N SER A 57 -5.98 -16.74 10.06
CA SER A 57 -6.28 -16.60 11.49
C SER A 57 -6.10 -17.90 12.28
N PHE A 58 -6.28 -19.06 11.66
CA PHE A 58 -5.99 -20.36 12.25
C PHE A 58 -4.48 -20.60 12.33
N SER A 59 -3.76 -20.39 11.23
CA SER A 59 -2.30 -20.54 11.16
C SER A 59 -1.59 -19.61 12.16
N LYS A 60 -2.08 -18.37 12.32
CA LYS A 60 -1.56 -17.41 13.32
C LYS A 60 -1.62 -17.96 14.75
N ARG A 61 -2.64 -18.78 15.08
CA ARG A 61 -2.86 -19.33 16.42
C ARG A 61 -2.14 -20.67 16.64
N LYS A 62 -2.05 -21.49 15.61
CA LYS A 62 -1.55 -22.87 15.72
C LYS A 62 -0.07 -23.03 15.41
N VAL A 63 0.50 -22.16 14.56
CA VAL A 63 1.88 -22.32 14.10
C VAL A 63 2.82 -21.46 14.95
N SER A 64 3.61 -22.10 15.80
CA SER A 64 4.59 -21.45 16.68
C SER A 64 5.86 -21.02 15.95
N ASN A 65 6.33 -21.77 14.95
CA ASN A 65 7.52 -21.43 14.19
C ASN A 65 7.22 -20.32 13.15
N ASP A 66 7.97 -19.21 13.23
CA ASP A 66 7.76 -18.03 12.39
C ASP A 66 8.01 -18.30 10.89
N ASN A 67 9.09 -19.01 10.54
CA ASN A 67 9.43 -19.29 9.14
C ASN A 67 8.37 -20.20 8.48
N VAL A 68 7.91 -21.22 9.22
CA VAL A 68 6.83 -22.12 8.75
C VAL A 68 5.53 -21.33 8.58
N PHE A 69 5.20 -20.46 9.53
CA PHE A 69 4.01 -19.61 9.43
C PHE A 69 4.04 -18.73 8.17
N PHE A 70 5.17 -18.07 7.88
CA PHE A 70 5.28 -17.22 6.69
C PHE A 70 5.17 -18.02 5.39
N ASN A 71 5.78 -19.20 5.32
CA ASN A 71 5.67 -20.07 4.15
C ASN A 71 4.21 -20.52 3.92
N ILE A 72 3.50 -20.93 4.97
CA ILE A 72 2.07 -21.27 4.89
C ILE A 72 1.26 -20.07 4.38
N CYS A 73 1.54 -18.85 4.87
CA CYS A 73 0.84 -17.66 4.42
C CYS A 73 1.10 -17.38 2.93
N ILE A 74 2.34 -17.53 2.47
CA ILE A 74 2.69 -17.37 1.05
C ILE A 74 1.95 -18.42 0.22
N GLU A 75 1.99 -19.69 0.61
CA GLU A 75 1.31 -20.79 -0.08
C GLU A 75 -0.21 -20.58 -0.13
N THR A 76 -0.80 -20.05 0.93
CA THR A 76 -2.25 -19.77 0.98
C THR A 76 -2.64 -18.60 0.10
N LEU A 77 -1.82 -17.55 0.03
CA LEU A 77 -2.17 -16.28 -0.63
C LEU A 77 -1.75 -16.24 -2.11
N GLN A 78 -0.61 -16.82 -2.46
CA GLN A 78 -0.01 -16.78 -3.79
C GLN A 78 -0.97 -17.27 -4.91
N PRO A 79 -1.72 -18.37 -4.76
CA PRO A 79 -2.62 -18.86 -5.81
C PRO A 79 -3.73 -17.86 -6.17
N TRP A 80 -4.11 -16.99 -5.24
CA TRP A 80 -5.18 -16.01 -5.41
C TRP A 80 -4.70 -14.67 -5.97
N SER A 81 -3.40 -14.47 -6.13
CA SER A 81 -2.77 -13.24 -6.63
C SER A 81 -3.30 -12.75 -7.98
N ARG A 82 -3.73 -13.68 -8.85
CA ARG A 82 -4.25 -13.37 -10.19
C ARG A 82 -5.76 -13.09 -10.22
N ILE A 83 -6.48 -13.41 -9.15
CA ILE A 83 -7.96 -13.46 -9.15
C ILE A 83 -8.54 -12.45 -8.16
N LEU A 84 -7.94 -12.34 -6.97
CA LEU A 84 -8.33 -11.35 -5.98
C LEU A 84 -7.63 -10.01 -6.27
N LYS A 85 -8.32 -8.92 -5.93
CA LYS A 85 -7.70 -7.58 -5.99
C LYS A 85 -6.47 -7.54 -5.09
N ASN A 86 -5.42 -6.90 -5.59
CA ASN A 86 -4.15 -6.75 -4.86
C ASN A 86 -4.36 -6.09 -3.48
N GLU A 87 -5.23 -5.09 -3.40
CA GLU A 87 -5.58 -4.41 -2.15
C GLU A 87 -6.13 -5.36 -1.08
N THR A 88 -6.98 -6.32 -1.47
CA THR A 88 -7.54 -7.31 -0.54
C THR A 88 -6.45 -8.23 0.00
N LEU A 89 -5.53 -8.67 -0.87
CA LEU A 89 -4.41 -9.51 -0.48
C LEU A 89 -3.43 -8.77 0.42
N GLN A 90 -3.07 -7.54 0.07
CA GLN A 90 -2.21 -6.67 0.89
C GLN A 90 -2.85 -6.37 2.24
N HIS A 91 -4.15 -6.12 2.31
CA HIS A 91 -4.85 -5.93 3.58
C HIS A 91 -4.81 -7.20 4.46
N LEU A 92 -4.97 -8.39 3.88
CA LEU A 92 -4.82 -9.65 4.61
C LEU A 92 -3.38 -9.83 5.12
N THR A 93 -2.38 -9.57 4.29
CA THR A 93 -0.97 -9.60 4.70
C THR A 93 -0.70 -8.61 5.84
N SER A 94 -1.16 -7.36 5.70
CA SER A 94 -1.07 -6.30 6.71
C SER A 94 -1.65 -6.71 8.06
N THR A 95 -2.80 -7.40 8.04
CA THR A 95 -3.52 -7.78 9.26
C THR A 95 -2.87 -8.98 9.97
N PHE A 96 -2.42 -9.99 9.21
CA PHE A 96 -2.02 -11.28 9.78
C PHE A 96 -0.52 -11.54 9.77
N VAL A 97 0.19 -11.07 8.74
CA VAL A 97 1.60 -11.39 8.48
C VAL A 97 2.51 -10.27 8.96
N THR A 98 2.24 -9.03 8.55
CA THR A 98 3.08 -7.85 8.82
C THR A 98 3.41 -7.63 10.31
N PRO A 99 2.48 -7.76 11.28
CA PRO A 99 2.80 -7.52 12.69
C PRO A 99 3.75 -8.57 13.27
N ARG A 100 3.64 -9.83 12.80
CA ARG A 100 4.54 -10.91 13.21
C ARG A 100 5.90 -10.72 12.54
N LEU A 101 5.91 -10.35 11.26
CA LEU A 101 7.13 -10.05 10.51
C LEU A 101 7.93 -8.92 11.12
N GLY A 102 7.28 -7.79 11.46
CA GLY A 102 7.93 -6.67 12.16
C GLY A 102 8.58 -7.10 13.47
N ARG A 103 7.90 -7.93 14.28
CA ARG A 103 8.48 -8.47 15.53
C ARG A 103 9.67 -9.40 15.29
N CYS A 104 9.64 -10.22 14.23
CA CYS A 104 10.76 -11.10 13.91
C CYS A 104 11.97 -10.28 13.43
N LEU A 105 11.75 -9.26 12.61
CA LEU A 105 12.78 -8.34 12.15
C LEU A 105 13.36 -7.50 13.29
N SER A 106 12.51 -7.04 14.23
CA SER A 106 12.97 -6.26 15.39
C SER A 106 13.89 -7.06 16.31
N ARG A 107 13.69 -8.38 16.38
CA ARG A 107 14.50 -9.32 17.19
C ARG A 107 15.72 -9.86 16.45
N LEU A 108 15.92 -9.44 15.20
CA LEU A 108 17.06 -9.86 14.41
C LEU A 108 18.33 -9.27 15.03
N THR A 109 19.14 -10.12 15.62
CA THR A 109 20.44 -9.75 16.18
C THR A 109 21.43 -9.52 15.05
N ILE A 110 21.71 -8.25 14.76
CA ILE A 110 22.72 -7.87 13.77
C ILE A 110 24.09 -7.94 14.44
N ASP A 111 24.93 -8.86 13.98
CA ASP A 111 26.30 -9.02 14.45
C ASP A 111 27.27 -8.29 13.49
N ARG A 112 28.49 -8.02 13.97
CA ARG A 112 29.62 -7.49 13.18
C ARG A 112 30.02 -8.47 12.07
N ASN A 113 29.77 -9.77 12.27
CA ASN A 113 29.98 -10.77 11.24
C ASN A 113 28.71 -10.98 10.41
N PHE A 114 28.77 -10.56 9.15
CA PHE A 114 27.69 -10.68 8.17
C PHE A 114 27.16 -12.11 8.00
N GLU A 115 28.04 -13.11 8.06
CA GLU A 115 27.68 -14.53 7.80
C GLU A 115 26.88 -15.16 8.94
N LYS A 116 26.93 -14.57 10.15
CA LYS A 116 26.18 -15.08 11.31
C LYS A 116 24.74 -14.56 11.37
N ILE A 117 24.40 -13.59 10.52
CA ILE A 117 23.08 -12.98 10.51
C ILE A 117 22.09 -13.97 9.88
N ARG A 118 20.96 -14.20 10.54
CA ARG A 118 19.90 -15.07 10.02
C ARG A 118 19.06 -14.33 8.99
N TRP A 119 19.39 -14.51 7.71
CA TRP A 119 18.73 -13.82 6.61
C TRP A 119 17.34 -14.37 6.25
N ASP A 120 16.90 -15.50 6.80
CA ASP A 120 15.64 -16.17 6.45
C ASP A 120 14.43 -15.22 6.50
N THR A 121 14.26 -14.47 7.59
CA THR A 121 13.15 -13.55 7.79
C THR A 121 13.20 -12.36 6.81
N VAL A 122 14.42 -11.89 6.49
CA VAL A 122 14.63 -10.82 5.51
C VAL A 122 14.29 -11.35 4.11
N ASN A 123 14.78 -12.52 3.74
CA ASN A 123 14.50 -13.16 2.45
C ASN A 123 12.99 -13.41 2.25
N ILE A 124 12.28 -13.82 3.31
CA ILE A 124 10.82 -13.94 3.31
C ILE A 124 10.15 -12.57 3.07
N THR A 125 10.65 -11.50 3.68
CA THR A 125 10.14 -10.13 3.47
C THR A 125 10.29 -9.69 2.02
N PHE A 126 11.46 -9.93 1.42
CA PHE A 126 11.72 -9.66 0.00
C PHE A 126 10.82 -10.50 -0.90
N ARG A 127 10.64 -11.79 -0.60
CA ARG A 127 9.75 -12.69 -1.35
C ARG A 127 8.29 -12.24 -1.29
N LEU A 128 7.79 -11.81 -0.13
CA LEU A 128 6.42 -11.28 0.03
C LEU A 128 6.19 -10.03 -0.83
N CYS A 129 7.18 -9.13 -0.89
CA CYS A 129 7.13 -7.95 -1.75
C CYS A 129 7.18 -8.33 -3.25
N ALA A 130 8.09 -9.23 -3.64
CA ALA A 130 8.23 -9.68 -5.03
C ALA A 130 6.96 -10.38 -5.56
N LEU A 131 6.22 -11.07 -4.69
CA LEU A 131 4.92 -11.67 -5.02
C LEU A 131 3.76 -10.67 -5.04
N GLY A 132 4.01 -9.39 -4.72
CA GLY A 132 3.00 -8.34 -4.63
C GLY A 132 2.08 -8.45 -3.40
N LEU A 133 2.34 -9.39 -2.49
CA LEU A 133 1.50 -9.66 -1.32
C LEU A 133 1.66 -8.60 -0.23
N LEU A 134 2.79 -7.91 -0.19
CA LEU A 134 3.09 -6.82 0.73
C LEU A 134 3.07 -5.50 -0.05
N SER A 135 2.46 -4.45 0.52
CA SER A 135 2.50 -3.14 -0.13
C SER A 135 3.91 -2.54 -0.09
N ASN A 136 4.27 -1.77 -1.12
CA ASN A 136 5.58 -1.10 -1.19
C ASN A 136 5.84 -0.25 0.06
N LYS A 137 4.79 0.42 0.58
CA LYS A 137 4.89 1.27 1.78
C LYS A 137 5.22 0.47 3.04
N GLU A 138 4.58 -0.68 3.22
CA GLU A 138 4.83 -1.55 4.37
C GLU A 138 6.19 -2.23 4.27
N PHE A 139 6.57 -2.67 3.08
CA PHE A 139 7.90 -3.23 2.83
C PHE A 139 9.01 -2.24 3.19
N LEU A 140 8.96 -1.03 2.64
CA LEU A 140 9.94 0.03 2.94
C LEU A 140 9.94 0.38 4.43
N GLY A 141 8.77 0.44 5.06
CA GLY A 141 8.64 0.70 6.48
C GLY A 141 9.28 -0.39 7.36
N LEU A 142 9.10 -1.66 7.01
CA LEU A 142 9.68 -2.79 7.76
C LEU A 142 11.21 -2.80 7.65
N ILE A 143 11.73 -2.59 6.43
CA ILE A 143 13.17 -2.58 6.18
C ILE A 143 13.83 -1.39 6.87
N GLU A 144 13.27 -0.20 6.74
CA GLU A 144 13.82 0.99 7.40
C GLU A 144 13.75 0.88 8.93
N GLY A 145 12.56 0.59 9.46
CA GLY A 145 12.32 0.67 10.91
C GLY A 145 12.98 -0.45 11.69
N GLU A 146 12.89 -1.70 11.22
CA GLU A 146 13.36 -2.83 12.01
C GLU A 146 14.78 -3.26 11.62
N LEU A 147 15.06 -3.39 10.31
CA LEU A 147 16.35 -3.90 9.85
C LEU A 147 17.44 -2.81 9.87
N LEU A 148 17.20 -1.69 9.20
CA LEU A 148 18.23 -0.66 9.01
C LEU A 148 18.46 0.16 10.27
N SER A 149 17.44 0.44 11.07
CA SER A 149 17.64 1.13 12.36
C SER A 149 18.58 0.32 13.26
N ASN A 150 18.33 -0.99 13.42
CA ASN A 150 19.22 -1.87 14.19
C ASN A 150 20.63 -1.94 13.58
N TRP A 151 20.75 -1.99 12.24
CA TRP A 151 22.05 -2.03 11.57
C TRP A 151 22.87 -0.76 11.80
N THR A 152 22.24 0.42 11.69
CA THR A 152 22.91 1.70 11.90
C THR A 152 23.41 1.86 13.33
N GLU A 153 22.65 1.39 14.31
CA GLU A 153 23.05 1.38 15.73
C GLU A 153 24.28 0.49 15.96
N VAL A 154 24.28 -0.72 15.39
CA VAL A 154 25.45 -1.62 15.43
C VAL A 154 26.65 -0.98 14.76
N MET A 155 26.46 -0.31 13.63
CA MET A 155 27.55 0.40 12.93
C MET A 155 28.11 1.54 13.80
N HIS A 156 27.26 2.36 14.42
CA HIS A 156 27.67 3.47 15.27
C HIS A 156 28.41 3.01 16.53
N THR A 157 27.88 2.01 17.22
CA THR A 157 28.52 1.41 18.40
C THR A 157 29.84 0.72 18.03
N TRP A 158 29.90 0.05 16.88
CA TRP A 158 31.13 -0.57 16.39
C TRP A 158 32.19 0.49 16.07
N LEU A 159 31.85 1.53 15.32
CA LEU A 159 32.74 2.65 15.00
C LEU A 159 33.19 3.45 16.22
N SER A 160 32.32 3.59 17.23
CA SER A 160 32.67 4.24 18.50
C SER A 160 33.63 3.39 19.35
N SER A 161 33.59 2.06 19.21
CA SER A 161 34.46 1.12 19.93
C SER A 161 35.80 0.85 19.22
N ILE A 162 35.87 1.00 17.89
CA ILE A 162 37.11 0.81 17.12
C ILE A 162 37.92 2.10 17.22
N GLY A 163 38.81 2.18 18.19
CA GLY A 163 39.97 3.05 18.06
C GLY A 163 40.79 2.64 16.83
N THR A 164 40.74 3.45 15.76
CA THR A 164 41.72 3.66 14.68
C THR A 164 42.37 2.50 13.87
N THR A 165 42.11 1.21 14.13
CA THR A 165 42.93 0.15 13.47
C THR A 165 42.23 -0.75 12.45
N ASP A 166 40.89 -0.76 12.36
CA ASP A 166 40.16 -1.76 11.56
C ASP A 166 39.21 -1.20 10.48
N HIS A 167 39.58 -0.07 9.87
CA HIS A 167 38.75 0.60 8.85
C HIS A 167 38.48 -0.25 7.60
N THR A 168 39.38 -1.19 7.28
CA THR A 168 39.23 -2.08 6.12
C THR A 168 38.12 -3.11 6.32
N GLN A 169 37.96 -3.66 7.53
CA GLN A 169 36.87 -4.60 7.83
C GLN A 169 35.52 -3.90 7.85
N VAL A 170 35.43 -2.70 8.41
CA VAL A 170 34.18 -1.91 8.40
C VAL A 170 33.76 -1.56 6.96
N THR A 171 34.71 -1.16 6.12
CA THR A 171 34.43 -0.85 4.71
C THR A 171 33.94 -2.10 3.95
N LYS A 172 34.57 -3.26 4.17
CA LYS A 172 34.12 -4.54 3.59
C LYS A 172 32.72 -4.93 4.09
N TYR A 173 32.44 -4.76 5.37
CA TYR A 173 31.12 -5.04 5.96
C TYR A 173 30.04 -4.14 5.36
N TYR A 174 30.29 -2.83 5.27
CA TYR A 174 29.40 -1.88 4.61
C TYR A 174 29.13 -2.27 3.15
N LEU A 175 30.17 -2.67 2.41
CA LEU A 175 30.02 -3.09 1.02
C LEU A 175 29.16 -4.35 0.90
N LYS A 176 29.34 -5.36 1.77
CA LYS A 176 28.49 -6.57 1.82
C LYS A 176 27.02 -6.23 2.07
N TRP A 177 26.74 -5.32 3.01
CA TRP A 177 25.36 -4.84 3.24
C TRP A 177 24.79 -4.12 2.03
N LYS A 178 25.57 -3.24 1.41
CA LYS A 178 25.15 -2.52 0.19
C LYS A 178 24.85 -3.50 -0.95
N THR A 179 25.70 -4.50 -1.18
CA THR A 179 25.45 -5.49 -2.24
C THR A 179 24.21 -6.31 -1.94
N HIS A 180 24.07 -6.84 -0.73
CA HIS A 180 22.95 -7.71 -0.36
C HIS A 180 21.59 -6.98 -0.34
N ILE A 181 21.53 -5.71 0.06
CA ILE A 181 20.28 -4.95 0.13
C ILE A 181 19.84 -4.42 -1.24
N PHE A 182 20.77 -4.02 -2.10
CA PHE A 182 20.45 -3.42 -3.39
C PHE A 182 20.56 -4.37 -4.58
N HIS A 183 21.17 -5.55 -4.43
CA HIS A 183 21.35 -6.52 -5.51
C HIS A 183 20.81 -7.89 -5.08
N SER A 184 20.22 -8.58 -6.06
CA SER A 184 19.82 -9.97 -5.92
C SER A 184 21.03 -10.88 -6.16
N ASP A 185 21.28 -11.85 -5.26
CA ASP A 185 22.27 -12.92 -5.49
C ASP A 185 21.85 -13.87 -6.63
N ALA A 186 20.58 -13.86 -7.02
CA ALA A 186 20.12 -14.60 -8.20
C ALA A 186 20.58 -13.86 -9.47
N GLY A 187 21.56 -14.47 -10.15
CA GLY A 187 22.25 -13.94 -11.32
C GLY A 187 21.35 -13.30 -12.37
N GLU A 188 21.93 -12.30 -13.02
CA GLU A 188 21.42 -11.60 -14.19
C GLU A 188 20.67 -12.54 -15.14
N THR A 189 19.34 -12.46 -15.12
CA THR A 189 18.57 -12.64 -16.34
C THR A 189 17.77 -11.39 -16.55
N THR A 190 18.18 -10.69 -17.59
CA THR A 190 17.58 -9.49 -18.17
C THR A 190 16.10 -9.74 -18.49
N SER A 191 15.25 -9.51 -17.51
CA SER A 191 13.87 -9.13 -17.73
C SER A 191 13.56 -8.13 -16.63
N LYS A 192 13.33 -6.87 -17.03
CA LYS A 192 12.86 -5.82 -16.12
C LYS A 192 11.50 -6.26 -15.60
N VAL A 193 11.48 -7.07 -14.53
CA VAL A 193 10.25 -7.37 -13.81
C VAL A 193 9.84 -6.03 -13.19
N PRO A 194 8.74 -5.41 -13.65
CA PRO A 194 8.26 -4.20 -13.00
C PRO A 194 7.91 -4.56 -11.56
N ASN A 195 8.49 -3.83 -10.59
CA ASN A 195 8.38 -4.04 -9.13
C ASN A 195 9.31 -5.10 -8.51
N SER A 196 10.58 -5.13 -8.90
CA SER A 196 11.60 -5.79 -8.07
C SER A 196 11.74 -5.08 -6.71
N PRO A 197 11.76 -5.80 -5.57
CA PRO A 197 11.97 -5.19 -4.25
C PRO A 197 13.31 -4.45 -4.16
N TYR A 198 14.33 -4.90 -4.91
CA TYR A 198 15.64 -4.26 -4.96
C TYR A 198 15.60 -2.91 -5.67
N GLN A 199 14.84 -2.81 -6.77
CA GLN A 199 14.67 -1.54 -7.48
C GLN A 199 13.91 -0.53 -6.61
N LEU A 200 12.88 -0.99 -5.90
CA LEU A 200 12.14 -0.16 -4.95
C LEU A 200 13.04 0.42 -3.85
N LEU A 201 14.02 -0.34 -3.36
CA LEU A 201 14.99 0.14 -2.36
C LEU A 201 15.98 1.15 -2.95
N GLN A 202 16.42 0.95 -4.20
CA GLN A 202 17.31 1.88 -4.89
C GLN A 202 16.63 3.24 -5.15
N ASP A 203 15.34 3.22 -5.47
CA ASP A 203 14.56 4.42 -5.75
C ASP A 203 14.11 5.16 -4.45
N ASP A 204 14.21 4.52 -3.28
CA ASP A 204 13.78 5.12 -2.02
C ASP A 204 14.85 6.06 -1.42
N GLU A 205 14.50 7.33 -1.34
CA GLU A 205 15.37 8.39 -0.84
C GLU A 205 15.80 8.18 0.62
N MET A 206 14.92 7.68 1.48
CA MET A 206 15.22 7.52 2.91
C MET A 206 16.19 6.36 3.15
N ILE A 207 16.01 5.24 2.44
CA ILE A 207 16.98 4.13 2.47
C ILE A 207 18.35 4.61 2.01
N CYS A 208 18.42 5.32 0.87
CA CYS A 208 19.66 5.89 0.36
C CYS A 208 20.33 6.86 1.36
N ARG A 209 19.55 7.70 2.05
CA ARG A 209 20.05 8.60 3.10
C ARG A 209 20.63 7.84 4.29
N ILE A 210 20.04 6.71 4.68
CA ILE A 210 20.57 5.87 5.77
C ILE A 210 21.94 5.30 5.40
N PHE A 211 22.08 4.75 4.19
CA PHE A 211 23.37 4.25 3.71
C PHE A 211 24.41 5.37 3.59
N TYR A 212 24.00 6.55 3.12
CA TYR A 212 24.87 7.72 3.08
C TYR A 212 25.28 8.19 4.49
N GLY A 213 24.37 8.16 5.47
CA GLY A 213 24.67 8.43 6.87
C GLY A 213 25.73 7.49 7.44
N CYS A 214 25.62 6.19 7.15
CA CYS A 214 26.66 5.21 7.50
C CYS A 214 28.01 5.52 6.84
N LEU A 215 28.01 5.95 5.58
CA LEU A 215 29.24 6.37 4.90
C LEU A 215 29.87 7.59 5.57
N LEU A 216 29.06 8.58 5.99
CA LEU A 216 29.53 9.74 6.76
C LEU A 216 30.09 9.33 8.12
N MET A 217 29.48 8.37 8.82
CA MET A 217 30.02 7.84 10.07
C MET A 217 31.40 7.20 9.86
N ILE A 218 31.58 6.41 8.80
CA ILE A 218 32.87 5.80 8.44
C ILE A 218 33.89 6.91 8.10
N GLN A 219 33.51 7.92 7.32
CA GLN A 219 34.37 9.04 6.97
C GLN A 219 34.79 9.87 8.19
N ALA A 220 33.90 10.10 9.16
CA ALA A 220 34.19 10.83 10.38
C ALA A 220 35.28 10.16 11.22
N VAL A 221 35.32 8.81 11.23
CA VAL A 221 36.37 8.05 11.92
C VAL A 221 37.70 8.10 11.17
N ILE A 222 37.68 8.08 9.83
CA ILE A 222 38.90 8.15 9.00
C ILE A 222 39.49 9.57 8.99
N GLN A 223 38.64 10.60 9.03
CA GLN A 223 39.01 12.02 8.99
C GLN A 223 38.40 12.79 10.18
N PRO A 224 39.05 12.81 11.36
CA PRO A 224 38.49 13.35 12.60
C PRO A 224 38.29 14.89 12.64
N GLY A 225 38.32 15.60 11.51
CA GLY A 225 38.22 17.07 11.45
C GLY A 225 36.94 17.63 10.82
N LYS A 226 36.15 16.82 10.08
CA LYS A 226 35.02 17.33 9.27
C LYS A 226 33.65 17.12 9.92
N TYR A 227 33.49 16.03 10.70
CA TYR A 227 32.25 15.67 11.38
C TYR A 227 32.58 14.97 12.70
N SER A 228 31.85 15.26 13.77
CA SER A 228 31.96 14.50 15.02
C SER A 228 31.06 13.27 14.95
N LEU A 229 31.58 12.07 15.22
CA LEU A 229 30.80 10.82 15.25
C LEU A 229 29.59 10.90 16.20
N GLN A 230 29.68 11.71 17.26
CA GLN A 230 28.57 11.94 18.20
C GLN A 230 27.40 12.71 17.57
N SER A 231 27.69 13.60 16.61
CA SER A 231 26.65 14.33 15.86
C SER A 231 25.92 13.47 14.81
N LEU A 232 26.47 12.29 14.49
CA LEU A 232 25.94 11.35 13.50
C LEU A 232 25.25 10.13 14.17
N CYS A 233 24.78 10.29 15.41
CA CYS A 233 24.09 9.22 16.12
C CYS A 233 22.81 8.81 15.38
N PRO A 234 22.63 7.53 15.03
CA PRO A 234 21.45 7.07 14.32
C PRO A 234 20.21 7.17 15.22
N VAL A 235 19.09 7.57 14.62
CA VAL A 235 17.81 7.64 15.32
C VAL A 235 17.08 6.31 15.16
N HIS A 236 16.72 5.68 16.28
CA HIS A 236 15.96 4.43 16.27
C HIS A 236 14.47 4.71 16.06
N PHE A 237 13.87 4.10 15.04
CA PHE A 237 12.44 4.18 14.80
C PHE A 237 11.86 2.79 14.58
N GLY A 238 10.91 2.37 15.43
CA GLY A 238 10.15 1.14 15.16
C GLY A 238 9.30 1.26 13.89
N TYR A 239 8.94 0.10 13.32
CA TYR A 239 8.12 0.00 12.11
C TYR A 239 6.89 0.90 12.10
N SER A 240 6.13 0.92 13.20
CA SER A 240 4.89 1.72 13.30
C SER A 240 5.15 3.22 13.17
N VAL A 241 6.25 3.71 13.73
CA VAL A 241 6.65 5.12 13.68
C VAL A 241 7.10 5.48 12.26
N VAL A 242 7.90 4.63 11.63
CA VAL A 242 8.35 4.83 10.25
C VAL A 242 7.16 4.86 9.28
N VAL A 243 6.22 3.92 9.41
CA VAL A 243 5.01 3.90 8.57
C VAL A 243 4.18 5.16 8.78
N ALA A 244 3.97 5.59 10.02
CA ALA A 244 3.24 6.82 10.31
C ALA A 244 3.92 8.06 9.69
N ARG A 245 5.26 8.14 9.80
CA ARG A 245 6.08 9.20 9.20
C ARG A 245 5.95 9.22 7.68
N ARG A 246 6.17 8.07 7.02
CA ARG A 246 6.04 7.92 5.56
C ARG A 246 4.62 8.23 5.07
N MET A 247 3.59 7.84 5.83
CA MET A 247 2.21 8.21 5.50
C MET A 247 1.99 9.72 5.57
N LYS A 248 2.47 10.38 6.62
CA LYS A 248 2.39 11.84 6.77
C LYS A 248 3.11 12.57 5.64
N GLU A 249 4.35 12.16 5.33
CA GLU A 249 5.14 12.72 4.22
C GLU A 249 4.43 12.52 2.87
N SER A 250 3.84 11.35 2.63
CA SER A 250 3.10 11.10 1.39
C SER A 250 1.85 11.96 1.25
N ARG A 251 1.14 12.23 2.35
CA ARG A 251 -0.03 13.13 2.37
C ARG A 251 0.40 14.58 2.13
N ALA A 252 1.43 15.04 2.83
CA ALA A 252 1.97 16.39 2.65
C ALA A 252 2.44 16.64 1.20
N ARG A 253 3.13 15.68 0.58
CA ARG A 253 3.52 15.77 -0.84
C ARG A 253 2.31 15.82 -1.77
N ALA A 254 1.26 15.04 -1.49
CA ALA A 254 0.03 15.07 -2.28
C ALA A 254 -0.70 16.42 -2.15
N GLU A 255 -0.78 16.96 -0.93
CA GLU A 255 -1.34 18.28 -0.65
C GLU A 255 -0.54 19.40 -1.34
N GLU A 256 0.79 19.36 -1.26
CA GLU A 256 1.67 20.32 -1.95
C GLU A 256 1.50 20.25 -3.48
N THR A 257 1.34 19.04 -4.02
CA THR A 257 1.10 18.83 -5.45
C THR A 257 -0.25 19.42 -5.87
N LEU A 258 -1.30 19.22 -5.06
CA LEU A 258 -2.62 19.82 -5.29
C LEU A 258 -2.55 21.35 -5.22
N GLN A 259 -1.86 21.91 -4.23
CA GLN A 259 -1.67 23.36 -4.10
C GLN A 259 -0.91 23.96 -5.29
N LYS A 260 0.13 23.27 -5.79
CA LYS A 260 0.85 23.68 -7.01
C LYS A 260 -0.06 23.66 -8.23
N MET A 261 -0.88 22.63 -8.40
CA MET A 261 -1.85 22.56 -9.49
C MET A 261 -2.91 23.68 -9.40
N GLU A 262 -3.40 23.99 -8.20
CA GLU A 262 -4.32 25.11 -7.97
C GLU A 262 -3.66 26.45 -8.30
N TYR A 263 -2.41 26.67 -7.89
CA TYR A 263 -1.65 27.89 -8.19
C TYR A 263 -1.36 28.05 -9.70
N ASP A 264 -0.98 26.97 -10.40
CA ASP A 264 -0.74 26.99 -11.85
C ASP A 264 -2.03 27.22 -12.65
N THR A 265 -3.18 26.79 -12.11
CA THR A 265 -4.50 27.04 -12.71
C THR A 265 -4.93 28.50 -12.54
N VAL A 266 -4.60 29.14 -11.42
CA VAL A 266 -4.91 30.55 -11.15
C VAL A 266 -3.89 31.51 -11.80
N GLY A 267 -2.62 31.09 -11.94
CA GLY A 267 -1.52 31.89 -12.50
C GLY A 267 -1.56 32.08 -14.03
N LYS A 268 -2.37 31.32 -14.76
CA LYS A 268 -2.63 31.51 -16.20
C LYS A 268 -3.98 32.19 -16.49
N GLY A 269 -4.40 33.10 -15.61
CA GLY A 269 -5.53 34.00 -15.86
C GLY A 269 -5.12 35.19 -16.73
N THR A 270 -5.01 35.00 -18.05
CA THR A 270 -5.20 36.07 -19.07
C THR A 270 -5.30 35.44 -20.45
N GLY A 271 -6.48 35.51 -21.06
CA GLY A 271 -6.67 35.27 -22.50
C GLY A 271 -7.46 34.01 -22.85
N SER A 272 -8.78 34.19 -23.01
CA SER A 272 -9.60 33.62 -24.08
C SER A 272 -8.92 32.61 -25.03
N GLY A 273 -9.41 31.36 -25.02
CA GLY A 273 -9.35 30.46 -26.17
C GLY A 273 -8.66 29.11 -25.94
N GLY A 274 -9.46 28.06 -25.70
CA GLY A 274 -9.20 26.67 -26.09
C GLY A 274 -8.02 25.94 -25.44
N PHE A 275 -8.29 24.86 -24.72
CA PHE A 275 -8.20 23.48 -25.24
C PHE A 275 -8.03 22.42 -24.12
N ILE A 276 -8.89 21.39 -24.21
CA ILE A 276 -8.65 19.96 -23.97
C ILE A 276 -8.27 19.54 -22.54
N TYR A 277 -9.29 19.22 -21.75
CA TYR A 277 -9.18 18.15 -20.76
C TYR A 277 -9.36 16.81 -21.47
N ALA A 278 -8.28 16.28 -22.05
CA ALA A 278 -8.15 14.85 -22.22
C ALA A 278 -7.97 14.25 -20.82
N SER A 279 -9.11 13.94 -20.19
CA SER A 279 -9.14 13.13 -18.98
C SER A 279 -8.74 11.70 -19.33
N GLU A 280 -7.44 11.44 -19.39
CA GLU A 280 -6.88 10.11 -19.12
C GLU A 280 -6.78 9.89 -17.60
N LYS A 281 -7.90 10.09 -16.88
CA LYS A 281 -8.07 9.50 -15.56
C LYS A 281 -8.56 8.06 -15.72
N LYS A 282 -7.58 7.17 -15.58
CA LYS A 282 -7.72 5.74 -15.40
C LYS A 282 -8.62 5.44 -14.20
N GLY A 283 -9.91 5.21 -14.45
CA GLY A 283 -10.75 4.29 -13.68
C GLY A 283 -11.24 4.70 -12.29
N GLU A 284 -11.48 5.99 -12.01
CA GLU A 284 -12.34 6.37 -10.87
C GLU A 284 -13.77 6.62 -11.35
N ASN A 285 -14.74 6.04 -10.63
CA ASN A 285 -16.16 6.12 -10.97
C ASN A 285 -16.63 7.59 -10.93
N VAL A 286 -16.85 8.19 -12.10
CA VAL A 286 -17.52 9.49 -12.22
C VAL A 286 -18.82 9.43 -11.42
N THR A 287 -18.97 10.33 -10.45
CA THR A 287 -20.17 10.33 -9.62
C THR A 287 -21.33 10.99 -10.37
N PHE A 288 -22.57 10.54 -10.17
CA PHE A 288 -23.72 11.15 -10.84
C PHE A 288 -23.87 12.64 -10.51
N ARG A 289 -23.37 13.08 -9.35
CA ARG A 289 -23.29 14.49 -9.00
C ARG A 289 -22.40 15.27 -9.97
N GLU A 290 -21.21 14.75 -10.28
CA GLU A 290 -20.29 15.38 -11.25
C GLU A 290 -20.94 15.52 -12.61
N VAL A 291 -21.74 14.53 -13.04
CA VAL A 291 -22.49 14.60 -14.31
C VAL A 291 -23.52 15.75 -14.29
N VAL A 292 -24.25 15.92 -13.19
CA VAL A 292 -25.25 16.99 -13.04
C VAL A 292 -24.58 18.37 -12.97
N GLU A 293 -23.45 18.46 -12.30
CA GLU A 293 -22.65 19.69 -12.16
C GLU A 293 -22.01 20.10 -13.49
N GLU A 294 -21.49 19.12 -14.24
CA GLU A 294 -20.99 19.31 -15.61
C GLU A 294 -22.09 19.80 -16.56
N PHE A 295 -23.27 19.19 -16.47
CA PHE A 295 -24.43 19.58 -17.28
C PHE A 295 -24.92 21.00 -16.96
N ALA A 296 -24.93 21.40 -15.68
CA ALA A 296 -25.25 22.77 -15.28
C ALA A 296 -24.25 23.76 -15.87
N ARG A 297 -22.95 23.42 -15.82
CA ARG A 297 -21.86 24.23 -16.37
C ARG A 297 -21.94 24.38 -17.89
N GLU A 298 -22.24 23.31 -18.62
CA GLU A 298 -22.41 23.35 -20.09
C GLU A 298 -23.55 24.30 -20.50
N LYS A 299 -24.58 24.43 -19.66
CA LYS A 299 -25.74 25.30 -19.89
C LYS A 299 -25.64 26.67 -19.22
N ASP A 300 -24.50 27.00 -18.61
CA ASP A 300 -24.27 28.24 -17.86
C ASP A 300 -25.29 28.48 -16.71
N ILE A 301 -25.70 27.39 -16.04
CA ILE A 301 -26.65 27.39 -14.92
C ILE A 301 -25.90 27.19 -13.60
N SER A 302 -26.21 28.01 -12.59
CA SER A 302 -25.55 27.90 -11.29
C SER A 302 -25.94 26.62 -10.55
N PHE A 303 -24.98 25.82 -10.11
CA PHE A 303 -25.21 24.65 -9.27
C PHE A 303 -24.55 24.83 -7.89
N ARG A 304 -25.35 24.98 -6.82
CA ARG A 304 -24.83 25.29 -5.47
C ARG A 304 -25.61 24.59 -4.35
N PRO A 305 -24.98 24.20 -3.23
CA PRO A 305 -25.70 23.62 -2.10
C PRO A 305 -26.65 24.65 -1.47
N ARG A 306 -27.86 24.21 -1.13
CA ARG A 306 -28.81 25.05 -0.38
C ARG A 306 -28.39 25.12 1.09
N LEU A 307 -28.37 26.33 1.65
CA LEU A 307 -28.02 26.59 3.05
C LEU A 307 -29.29 26.91 3.86
N GLY A 308 -29.35 26.51 5.14
CA GLY A 308 -30.45 26.83 6.08
C GLY A 308 -31.38 25.66 6.43
N SER A 309 -32.56 25.96 7.01
CA SER A 309 -33.47 24.98 7.62
C SER A 309 -34.10 23.94 6.65
N ASN A 310 -33.92 24.12 5.34
CA ASN A 310 -34.35 23.19 4.28
C ASN A 310 -33.16 22.71 3.41
N ALA A 311 -31.94 22.71 3.97
CA ALA A 311 -30.73 22.25 3.30
C ALA A 311 -30.71 20.73 3.07
N THR A 312 -31.56 19.98 3.79
CA THR A 312 -31.63 18.53 3.68
C THR A 312 -33.05 18.03 3.47
N LYS A 313 -33.19 16.94 2.72
CA LYS A 313 -34.43 16.17 2.58
C LYS A 313 -34.11 14.69 2.83
N ASN A 314 -34.78 14.06 3.80
CA ASN A 314 -34.52 12.65 4.18
C ASN A 314 -33.03 12.36 4.46
N GLY A 315 -32.32 13.31 5.07
CA GLY A 315 -30.88 13.21 5.35
C GLY A 315 -29.95 13.44 4.15
N LYS A 316 -30.48 13.75 2.97
CA LYS A 316 -29.71 14.04 1.74
C LYS A 316 -29.63 15.54 1.47
N GLN A 317 -28.48 15.99 0.98
CA GLN A 317 -28.23 17.39 0.65
C GLN A 317 -29.13 17.84 -0.51
N VAL A 318 -29.78 19.00 -0.34
CA VAL A 318 -30.50 19.72 -1.39
C VAL A 318 -29.54 20.70 -2.05
N PHE A 319 -29.52 20.70 -3.38
CA PHE A 319 -28.79 21.63 -4.24
C PHE A 319 -29.78 22.58 -4.93
N LEU A 320 -29.28 23.73 -5.38
CA LEU A 320 -29.98 24.68 -6.22
C LEU A 320 -29.39 24.54 -7.62
N PHE A 321 -30.23 24.22 -8.60
CA PHE A 321 -29.93 24.24 -10.03
C PHE A 321 -30.62 25.49 -10.60
N GLY A 322 -29.84 26.55 -10.81
CA GLY A 322 -30.37 27.91 -10.90
C GLY A 322 -31.05 28.27 -9.58
N ASP A 323 -32.36 28.51 -9.66
CA ASP A 323 -33.24 28.76 -8.51
C ASP A 323 -34.08 27.54 -8.10
N LEU A 324 -33.98 26.42 -8.84
CA LEU A 324 -34.76 25.21 -8.59
C LEU A 324 -34.11 24.33 -7.51
N PRO A 325 -34.81 24.02 -6.41
CA PRO A 325 -34.31 23.07 -5.42
C PRO A 325 -34.37 21.64 -5.97
N ILE A 326 -33.22 20.96 -5.98
CA ILE A 326 -33.06 19.58 -6.41
C ILE A 326 -32.35 18.72 -5.35
N TYR A 327 -32.59 17.42 -5.31
CA TYR A 327 -31.71 16.47 -4.62
C TYR A 327 -31.44 15.25 -5.50
N LEU A 328 -30.34 14.56 -5.22
CA LEU A 328 -29.84 13.44 -6.01
C LEU A 328 -30.00 12.14 -5.24
N GLU A 329 -30.61 11.13 -5.87
CA GLU A 329 -30.78 9.80 -5.28
C GLU A 329 -30.74 8.73 -6.36
N SER A 330 -29.88 7.72 -6.19
CA SER A 330 -29.80 6.53 -7.06
C SER A 330 -29.72 6.86 -8.55
N ASN A 331 -28.90 7.85 -8.92
CA ASN A 331 -28.73 8.36 -10.29
C ASN A 331 -29.99 8.99 -10.90
N VAL A 332 -30.88 9.52 -10.06
CA VAL A 332 -32.08 10.27 -10.45
C VAL A 332 -32.07 11.65 -9.80
N VAL A 333 -32.43 12.69 -10.57
CA VAL A 333 -32.63 14.04 -10.07
C VAL A 333 -34.09 14.24 -9.68
N TYR A 334 -34.33 14.69 -8.46
CA TYR A 334 -35.65 15.06 -7.98
C TYR A 334 -35.72 16.58 -7.81
N VAL A 335 -36.74 17.21 -8.39
CA VAL A 335 -36.97 18.66 -8.29
C VAL A 335 -38.22 18.94 -7.45
N LEU A 336 -38.18 19.99 -6.63
CA LEU A 336 -39.33 20.44 -5.84
C LEU A 336 -40.27 21.27 -6.73
N ARG A 337 -41.49 20.78 -6.97
CA ARG A 337 -42.58 21.50 -7.64
C ARG A 337 -43.86 21.42 -6.81
N VAL A 338 -44.49 22.57 -6.54
CA VAL A 338 -45.78 22.65 -5.84
C VAL A 338 -45.81 21.85 -4.52
N GLY A 339 -44.70 21.88 -3.77
CA GLY A 339 -44.57 21.17 -2.48
C GLY A 339 -44.22 19.68 -2.59
N GLU A 340 -44.19 19.09 -3.79
CA GLU A 340 -43.84 17.70 -4.02
C GLU A 340 -42.52 17.56 -4.78
N TRP A 341 -41.83 16.43 -4.58
CA TRP A 341 -40.55 16.15 -5.23
C TRP A 341 -40.74 15.14 -6.35
N LEU A 342 -40.51 15.58 -7.58
CA LEU A 342 -40.77 14.78 -8.77
C LEU A 342 -39.47 14.38 -9.47
N PRO A 343 -39.31 13.10 -9.88
CA PRO A 343 -38.16 12.67 -10.66
C PRO A 343 -38.20 13.35 -12.04
N THR A 344 -37.13 14.04 -12.40
CA THR A 344 -37.07 14.85 -13.63
C THR A 344 -35.76 14.59 -14.36
N ALA A 345 -35.86 14.43 -15.69
CA ALA A 345 -34.68 14.29 -16.54
C ALA A 345 -33.91 15.62 -16.64
N LEU A 346 -32.59 15.56 -16.79
CA LEU A 346 -31.72 16.75 -16.88
C LEU A 346 -32.16 17.73 -17.97
N ASP A 347 -32.54 17.24 -19.16
CA ASP A 347 -33.01 18.08 -20.27
C ASP A 347 -34.29 18.86 -19.93
N LYS A 348 -35.13 18.32 -19.05
CA LYS A 348 -36.37 18.97 -18.60
C LYS A 348 -36.14 19.99 -17.48
N LEU A 349 -34.97 20.00 -16.85
CA LEU A 349 -34.61 21.03 -15.86
C LEU A 349 -34.28 22.34 -16.57
N VAL A 350 -33.57 22.27 -17.70
CA VAL A 350 -33.18 23.45 -18.48
C VAL A 350 -34.40 24.20 -19.03
N SER A 351 -35.46 23.49 -19.43
CA SER A 351 -36.68 24.14 -19.94
C SER A 351 -37.55 24.80 -18.86
N SER A 352 -37.20 24.60 -17.59
CA SER A 352 -37.97 25.08 -16.43
C SER A 352 -37.18 26.06 -15.56
N THR A 353 -35.94 26.37 -15.95
CA THR A 353 -35.06 27.40 -15.38
C THR A 353 -35.07 28.59 -16.32
#